data_AF-A0A0Q3QNG8-F1
#
_entry.id   AF-A0A0Q3QNG8-F1
#
_cell.length_a   1.000
_cell.length_b   1.000
_cell.length_c   1.000
_cell.angle_alpha   90.00
_cell.angle_beta   90.00
_cell.angle_gamma   90.00
#
_symmetry.space_group_name_H-M   'P 1'
#
loop_
_entity.id
_entity.type
_entity.pdbx_description
1 polymer ?
#
loop_
_entity_poly.entity_id
_entity_poly.type
_entity_poly.pdbx_seq_one_letter_code
_entity_poly.pdbx_strand_id
1 'polypeptide(L)' 'MNAQHFKELINTVCKTVNLPKYKIVDLIGVDHVTVNKWEREGLPVRIKPYVMSVLRKVIFEK' A
#
# COMPACT_ATOMS: atom_id res chain seq x y z
N MET A 1 11.26 -1.12 3.11
CA MET A 1 11.09 -1.62 1.72
C MET A 1 11.42 -0.45 0.81
N ASN A 2 12.20 -0.62 -0.24
CA ASN A 2 12.58 0.51 -1.10
C ASN A 2 11.33 1.10 -1.81
N ALA A 3 11.45 2.34 -2.29
CA ALA A 3 10.38 3.08 -2.93
C ALA A 3 9.80 2.35 -4.15
N GLN A 4 10.67 1.81 -5.00
CA GLN A 4 10.29 1.10 -6.21
C GLN A 4 9.41 -0.13 -5.92
N HIS A 5 9.84 -1.01 -5.02
CA HIS A 5 9.05 -2.19 -4.66
C HIS A 5 7.72 -1.82 -4.01
N PHE A 6 7.68 -0.76 -3.19
CA PHE A 6 6.41 -0.33 -2.58
C PHE A 6 5.41 0.15 -3.64
N LYS A 7 5.88 0.96 -4.60
CA LYS A 7 5.06 1.47 -5.70
C LYS A 7 4.53 0.35 -6.58
N GLU A 8 5.38 -0.61 -6.93
CA GLU A 8 5.00 -1.80 -7.69
C GLU A 8 3.97 -2.65 -6.94
N LEU A 9 4.18 -2.86 -5.64
CA LEU A 9 3.27 -3.61 -4.79
C LEU A 9 1.88 -2.96 -4.73
N ILE A 10 1.80 -1.67 -4.42
CA ILE A 10 0.51 -0.97 -4.36
C ILE A 10 -0.21 -1.02 -5.71
N ASN A 11 0.51 -0.78 -6.82
CA ASN A 11 -0.08 -0.83 -8.15
C ASN A 11 -0.59 -2.23 -8.50
N THR A 12 0.15 -3.27 -8.11
CA THR A 12 -0.26 -4.66 -8.29
C THR A 12 -1.52 -4.96 -7.49
N VAL A 13 -1.57 -4.56 -6.22
CA VAL A 13 -2.76 -4.74 -5.37
C VAL A 13 -3.96 -4.04 -6.00
N CYS A 14 -3.83 -2.76 -6.39
CA CYS A 14 -4.92 -2.00 -7.04
C CYS A 14 -5.47 -2.73 -8.27
N LYS A 15 -4.58 -3.28 -9.12
CA LYS A 15 -4.98 -4.06 -10.30
C LYS A 15 -5.67 -5.37 -9.93
N THR A 16 -5.14 -6.12 -8.95
CA THR A 16 -5.68 -7.42 -8.52
C THR A 16 -7.08 -7.29 -7.92
N VAL A 17 -7.30 -6.26 -7.11
CA VAL A 17 -8.61 -6.05 -6.48
C VAL A 17 -9.56 -5.18 -7.31
N ASN A 18 -9.08 -4.61 -8.42
CA ASN A 18 -9.81 -3.66 -9.26
C ASN A 18 -10.37 -2.48 -8.46
N LEU A 19 -9.58 -1.97 -7.50
CA LEU A 19 -9.91 -0.80 -6.70
C LEU A 19 -8.97 0.35 -7.01
N PRO A 20 -9.47 1.58 -7.01
CA PRO A 20 -8.61 2.74 -7.17
C PRO A 20 -7.72 2.91 -5.94
N LYS A 21 -6.50 3.41 -6.18
CA LYS A 21 -5.46 3.54 -5.14
C LYS A 21 -5.92 4.29 -3.89
N TYR A 22 -6.78 5.30 -4.02
CA TYR A 22 -7.27 6.04 -2.87
C TYR A 22 -8.05 5.16 -1.88
N LYS A 23 -8.83 4.17 -2.37
CA LYS A 23 -9.52 3.20 -1.50
C LYS A 23 -8.54 2.30 -0.76
N ILE A 24 -7.46 1.88 -1.42
CA ILE A 24 -6.42 1.07 -0.77
C ILE A 24 -5.71 1.90 0.32
N VAL A 25 -5.46 3.18 0.05
CA VAL A 25 -4.85 4.10 1.02
C VAL A 25 -5.77 4.29 2.24
N ASP A 26 -7.08 4.49 2.01
CA ASP A 26 -8.07 4.59 3.08
C ASP A 26 -8.10 3.32 3.96
N LEU A 27 -7.98 2.14 3.35
CA LEU A 27 -7.96 0.86 4.06
C LEU A 27 -6.69 0.66 4.90
N ILE A 28 -5.57 1.27 4.50
CA ILE A 28 -4.34 1.32 5.31
C ILE A 28 -4.50 2.32 6.46
N GLY A 29 -5.49 3.21 6.43
CA GLY A 29 -5.74 4.18 7.49
C GLY A 29 -4.68 5.28 7.57
N VAL A 30 -4.08 5.64 6.42
CA VAL A 30 -3.07 6.70 6.33
C VAL A 30 -3.44 7.72 5.27
N ASP A 31 -2.98 8.94 5.45
CA ASP A 31 -3.24 10.01 4.49
C ASP A 31 -2.50 9.81 3.15
N HIS A 32 -3.07 10.35 2.06
CA HIS A 32 -2.48 10.29 0.72
C HIS A 32 -1.09 10.93 0.65
N VAL A 33 -0.83 11.99 1.44
CA VAL A 33 0.51 12.61 1.50
C VAL A 33 1.54 11.61 2.03
N THR A 34 1.15 10.80 3.01
CA THR A 34 2.01 9.77 3.60
C THR A 34 2.34 8.66 2.61
N VAL A 35 1.35 8.18 1.85
CA VAL A 35 1.59 7.15 0.83
C VAL A 35 2.44 7.69 -0.32
N ASN A 36 2.19 8.93 -0.77
CA ASN A 36 3.02 9.57 -1.79
C ASN A 36 4.47 9.74 -1.33
N LYS A 37 4.68 10.03 -0.05
CA LYS A 37 6.02 10.04 0.55
C LYS A 37 6.66 8.66 0.50
N TRP A 38 5.96 7.60 0.88
CA TRP A 38 6.47 6.23 0.84
C TRP A 38 6.76 5.71 -0.58
N GLU A 39 6.04 6.19 -1.59
CA GLU A 39 6.35 5.88 -3.00
C GLU A 39 7.61 6.54 -3.52
N ARG A 40 8.10 7.59 -2.84
CA ARG A 40 9.34 8.31 -3.20
C ARG A 40 10.52 7.86 -2.34
N GLU A 41 10.29 7.74 -1.04
CA GLU A 41 11.34 7.48 -0.04
C GLU A 41 11.41 6.02 0.40
N GLY A 42 10.35 5.24 0.13
CA GLY A 42 10.21 3.87 0.61
C GLY A 42 9.37 3.75 1.87
N LEU A 43 8.89 2.53 2.10
CA LEU A 43 8.06 2.21 3.25
C LEU A 43 8.94 1.98 4.50
N PRO A 44 8.72 2.73 5.60
CA PRO A 44 9.47 2.56 6.84
C PRO A 44 9.38 1.14 7.38
N VAL A 45 10.49 0.62 7.92
CA VAL A 45 10.57 -0.76 8.44
C VAL A 45 9.54 -1.00 9.56
N ARG A 46 9.30 0.01 10.41
CA ARG A 46 8.39 -0.09 11.56
C ARG A 46 6.93 -0.34 11.16
N ILE A 47 6.46 0.30 10.09
CA ILE A 47 5.06 0.20 9.64
C ILE A 47 4.87 -0.89 8.57
N LYS A 48 5.97 -1.39 7.98
CA LYS A 48 5.96 -2.44 6.95
C LYS A 48 5.10 -3.66 7.32
N PRO A 49 5.18 -4.27 8.51
CA PRO A 49 4.37 -5.44 8.84
C PRO A 49 2.87 -5.15 8.78
N TYR A 50 2.47 -4.00 9.29
CA TYR A 50 1.08 -3.55 9.28
C TYR A 50 0.55 -3.35 7.86
N VAL A 51 1.26 -2.55 7.03
CA VAL A 51 0.84 -2.30 5.65
C VAL A 51 0.76 -3.60 4.84
N MET A 52 1.73 -4.50 4.99
CA MET A 52 1.69 -5.80 4.31
C MET A 52 0.53 -6.68 4.79
N SER A 53 0.15 -6.60 6.06
CA SER A 53 -1.00 -7.31 6.61
C SER A 53 -2.31 -6.78 6.01
N VAL A 54 -2.48 -5.46 5.98
CA VAL A 54 -3.67 -4.82 5.36
C VAL A 54 -3.75 -5.15 3.88
N LEU A 55 -2.67 -4.97 3.11
CA LEU A 55 -2.69 -5.26 1.68
C LEU A 55 -3.02 -6.72 1.38
N ARG A 56 -2.50 -7.67 2.17
CA ARG A 56 -2.89 -9.09 2.05
C ARG A 56 -4.36 -9.30 2.36
N LYS A 57 -4.85 -8.73 3.46
CA LYS A 57 -6.26 -8.80 3.85
C LYS A 57 -7.16 -8.33 2.69
N VAL A 58 -6.85 -7.19 2.09
CA VAL A 58 -7.59 -6.64 0.95
C VAL A 58 -7.55 -7.56 -0.29
N ILE A 59 -6.45 -8.27 -0.55
CA ILE A 59 -6.37 -9.23 -1.66
C ILE A 59 -7.22 -10.47 -1.41
N PHE A 60 -7.20 -11.01 -0.19
CA PHE A 60 -7.78 -12.32 0.13
C PHE A 60 -9.19 -12.28 0.73
N GLU A 61 -9.68 -11.12 1.18
CA GLU A 61 -11.07 -10.93 1.63
C GLU A 61 -12.06 -10.69 0.47
N LYS A 62 -11.70 -11.11 -0.75
CA LYS A 62 -12.63 -11.19 -1.88
C LYS A 62 -13.61 -12.35 -1.74
#